data_AF-A0A139WLG0-F1
#
_entry.id   AF-A0A139WLG0-F1
#
_cell.length_a   1.000
_cell.length_b   1.000
_cell.length_c   1.000
_cell.angle_alpha   90.00
_cell.angle_beta   90.00
_cell.angle_gamma   90.00
#
_symmetry.space_group_name_H-M   'P 1'
#
loop_
_entity.id
_entity.type
_entity.pdbx_description
1 polymer ?
#
loop_
_entity_poly.entity_id
_entity_poly.type
_entity_poly.pdbx_seq_one_letter_code
_entity_poly.pdbx_strand_id
1 'polypeptide(L)'
;MKILVLVLVISVGFCELIHHEGSVVRVREESAPGGVWQTKTQWKAHWVKHWETRKIWIPVWRKVWGPVEVKEWIPLPKPPPTWTPPPR
;
A
#
# COMPACT_ATOMS: atom_id res chain seq x y z
N MET A 1 -32.78 -17.31 -10.44
CA MET A 1 -31.64 -17.34 -11.40
C MET A 1 -30.85 -16.03 -11.47
N LYS A 2 -31.49 -14.85 -11.45
CA LYS A 2 -30.81 -13.54 -11.52
C LYS A 2 -29.86 -13.23 -10.35
N ILE A 3 -30.21 -13.65 -9.13
CA ILE A 3 -29.40 -13.41 -7.92
C ILE A 3 -28.10 -14.23 -7.93
N LEU A 4 -28.14 -15.46 -8.43
CA LEU A 4 -26.95 -16.32 -8.57
C LEU A 4 -25.94 -15.74 -9.56
N VAL A 5 -26.42 -15.13 -10.65
CA VAL A 5 -25.56 -14.47 -11.64
C VAL A 5 -24.87 -13.25 -11.03
N LEU A 6 -25.57 -12.46 -10.22
CA LEU A 6 -24.98 -11.31 -9.51
C LEU A 6 -23.89 -11.74 -8.52
N VAL A 7 -24.13 -12.81 -7.75
CA VAL A 7 -23.13 -13.33 -6.79
C VAL A 7 -21.88 -13.84 -7.53
N LEU A 8 -22.06 -14.53 -8.66
CA LEU A 8 -20.94 -15.00 -9.49
C LEU A 8 -20.11 -13.87 -10.10
N VAL A 9 -20.76 -12.80 -10.58
CA VAL A 9 -20.06 -11.63 -11.13
C VAL A 9 -19.25 -10.91 -10.05
N ILE A 10 -19.81 -10.79 -8.83
CA ILE A 10 -19.11 -10.18 -7.69
C ILE A 10 -17.93 -11.05 -7.26
N SER A 11 -18.08 -12.38 -7.20
CA SER A 11 -16.99 -13.27 -6.78
C SER A 11 -15.84 -13.31 -7.80
N VAL A 12 -16.13 -13.35 -9.09
CA VAL A 12 -15.09 -13.37 -10.14
C VAL A 12 -14.35 -12.03 -10.19
N GLY A 13 -15.07 -10.90 -10.10
CA GLY A 13 -14.45 -9.57 -10.06
C GLY A 13 -13.59 -9.33 -8.80
N PHE A 14 -13.95 -9.91 -7.66
CA PHE A 14 -13.13 -9.83 -6.44
C PHE A 14 -11.91 -10.76 -6.48
N CYS A 15 -11.98 -11.91 -7.15
CA CYS A 15 -10.86 -12.84 -7.26
C CYS A 15 -9.69 -12.27 -8.09
N GLU A 16 -9.97 -11.57 -9.20
CA GLU A 16 -8.89 -10.97 -10.02
C GLU A 16 -8.17 -9.82 -9.31
N LEU A 17 -8.86 -9.10 -8.42
CA LEU A 17 -8.29 -7.96 -7.71
C LEU A 17 -7.27 -8.37 -6.62
N ILE A 18 -7.37 -9.61 -6.11
CA ILE A 18 -6.49 -10.13 -5.05
C ILE A 18 -5.21 -10.77 -5.64
N HIS A 19 -5.22 -11.16 -6.92
CA HIS A 19 -4.14 -11.94 -7.52
C HIS A 19 -2.88 -11.12 -7.93
N HIS A 20 -2.84 -9.82 -7.63
CA HIS A 20 -1.85 -8.89 -8.15
C HIS A 20 -0.90 -8.29 -7.09
N GLU A 21 -0.38 -9.09 -6.15
CA GLU A 21 0.71 -8.64 -5.26
C GLU A 21 1.89 -9.63 -5.21
N GLY A 22 2.54 -9.82 -6.35
CA GLY A 22 3.95 -10.20 -6.35
C GLY A 22 4.81 -8.95 -6.09
N SER A 23 5.11 -8.64 -4.83
CA SER A 23 6.01 -7.52 -4.49
C SER A 23 7.45 -7.85 -4.87
N VAL A 24 7.83 -7.57 -6.11
CA VAL A 24 9.23 -7.60 -6.55
C VAL A 24 9.90 -6.32 -6.07
N VAL A 25 10.67 -6.43 -4.99
CA VAL A 25 11.49 -5.33 -4.47
C VAL A 25 12.62 -5.04 -5.46
N ARG A 26 12.41 -4.06 -6.34
CA ARG A 26 13.49 -3.54 -7.20
C ARG A 26 14.40 -2.66 -6.35
N VAL A 27 15.47 -3.24 -5.84
CA VAL A 27 16.54 -2.48 -5.18
C VAL A 27 17.23 -1.64 -6.24
N ARG A 28 16.94 -0.33 -6.25
CA ARG A 28 17.71 0.63 -7.05
C ARG A 28 19.07 0.78 -6.39
N GLU A 29 20.13 0.79 -7.19
CA GLU A 29 21.56 0.81 -6.78
C GLU A 29 21.93 1.96 -5.82
N GLU A 30 21.06 2.96 -5.68
CA GLU A 30 21.20 4.12 -4.81
C GLU A 30 20.68 3.89 -3.37
N SER A 31 20.29 2.66 -3.02
CA SER A 31 19.87 2.32 -1.66
C SER A 31 21.04 2.42 -0.67
N ALA A 32 20.91 3.31 0.31
CA ALA A 32 21.85 3.47 1.40
C ALA A 32 22.15 2.10 2.09
N PRO A 33 23.38 1.89 2.59
CA PRO A 33 23.76 0.60 3.18
C PRO A 33 22.81 0.25 4.34
N GLY A 34 22.06 -0.85 4.20
CA GLY A 34 21.25 -1.43 5.27
C GLY A 34 19.74 -1.52 5.01
N GLY A 35 19.19 -0.91 3.96
CA GLY A 35 17.75 -1.00 3.68
C GLY A 35 17.26 -0.16 2.50
N VAL A 36 15.97 -0.30 2.19
CA VAL A 36 15.29 0.43 1.13
C VAL A 36 14.04 1.09 1.69
N TRP A 37 13.84 2.37 1.37
CA TRP A 37 12.55 3.02 1.59
C TRP A 37 11.55 2.51 0.55
N GLN A 38 10.45 1.93 1.00
CA GLN A 38 9.33 1.56 0.14
C GLN A 38 8.09 2.37 0.49
N THR A 39 7.33 2.74 -0.53
CA THR A 39 6.03 3.41 -0.37
C THR A 39 4.96 2.42 -0.79
N LYS A 40 3.99 2.16 0.10
CA LYS A 40 2.84 1.30 -0.18
C LYS A 40 1.55 2.07 0.05
N THR A 41 0.55 1.78 -0.77
CA THR A 41 -0.80 2.34 -0.58
C THR A 41 -1.60 1.38 0.29
N GLN A 42 -2.09 1.86 1.43
CA GLN A 42 -2.94 1.08 2.33
C GLN A 42 -4.27 1.76 2.54
N TRP A 43 -5.36 0.99 2.50
CA TRP A 43 -6.68 1.48 2.87
C TRP A 43 -6.85 1.45 4.39
N LYS A 44 -6.99 2.63 5.01
CA LYS A 44 -7.21 2.75 6.45
C LYS A 44 -8.04 3.98 6.81
N ALA A 45 -8.59 3.97 8.02
CA ALA A 45 -9.25 5.13 8.59
C ALA A 45 -8.22 6.21 8.89
N HIS A 46 -8.44 7.43 8.39
CA HIS A 46 -7.63 8.58 8.72
C HIS A 46 -8.50 9.83 8.88
N TRP A 47 -7.97 10.82 9.59
CA TRP A 47 -8.65 12.09 9.81
C TRP A 47 -8.31 13.06 8.69
N VAL A 48 -9.33 13.62 8.06
CA VAL A 48 -9.18 14.66 7.03
C VAL A 48 -9.83 15.94 7.53
N LYS A 49 -9.14 17.06 7.28
CA LYS A 49 -9.68 18.39 7.54
C LYS A 49 -10.64 18.75 6.41
N HIS A 50 -11.90 18.96 6.75
CA HIS A 50 -12.95 19.38 5.84
C HIS A 50 -13.43 20.77 6.24
N TRP A 51 -13.72 21.63 5.27
CA TRP A 51 -14.27 22.97 5.52
C TRP A 51 -15.78 22.94 5.30
N GLU A 52 -16.54 23.20 6.36
CA GLU A 52 -18.00 23.27 6.28
C GLU A 52 -18.44 24.73 6.20
N THR A 53 -19.33 25.04 5.26
CA THR A 53 -20.02 26.33 5.24
C THR A 53 -21.17 26.29 6.24
N ARG A 54 -21.09 27.12 7.28
CA ARG A 54 -22.25 27.42 8.15
C ARG A 54 -22.61 28.89 7.97
N LYS A 55 -22.50 29.70 9.02
CA LYS A 55 -22.52 31.17 8.91
C LYS A 55 -21.16 31.75 8.50
N ILE A 56 -20.10 31.06 8.88
CA ILE A 56 -18.70 31.27 8.49
C ILE A 56 -18.10 29.90 8.18
N TRP A 57 -16.95 29.87 7.50
CA TRP A 57 -16.21 28.63 7.21
C TRP A 57 -15.56 28.07 8.46
N ILE A 58 -15.89 26.84 8.81
CA ILE A 58 -15.38 26.17 10.02
C ILE A 58 -14.60 24.93 9.59
N PRO A 59 -13.37 24.73 10.10
CA PRO A 59 -12.64 23.50 9.86
C PRO A 59 -13.17 22.40 10.79
N VAL A 60 -13.59 21.28 10.21
CA VAL A 60 -14.07 20.11 10.92
C VAL A 60 -13.21 18.91 10.55
N TRP A 61 -12.80 18.15 11.55
CA TRP A 61 -12.09 16.89 11.33
C TRP A 61 -13.10 15.76 11.18
N ARG A 62 -13.00 15.02 10.08
CA ARG A 62 -13.84 13.84 9.82
C ARG A 62 -12.96 12.61 9.64
N LYS A 63 -13.37 11.50 10.26
CA LYS A 63 -12.70 10.20 10.09
C LYS A 63 -13.26 9.54 8.84
N VAL A 64 -12.41 9.31 7.85
CA VAL A 64 -12.78 8.74 6.55
C VAL A 64 -11.95 7.49 6.26
N TRP A 65 -12.52 6.55 5.53
CA TRP A 65 -11.81 5.38 5.01
C TRP A 65 -11.29 5.71 3.61
N GLY A 66 -9.99 5.56 3.37
CA GLY A 66 -9.40 5.89 2.07
C GLY A 66 -7.97 5.38 1.92
N PRO A 67 -7.41 5.46 0.70
CA PRO A 67 -6.03 5.10 0.44
C PRO A 67 -5.08 6.09 1.12
N VAL A 68 -4.08 5.55 1.82
CA VAL A 68 -3.02 6.33 2.48
C VAL A 68 -1.68 5.75 2.05
N GLU A 69 -0.80 6.61 1.56
CA GLU A 69 0.59 6.24 1.29
C GLU A 69 1.36 6.12 2.60
N VAL A 70 1.95 4.95 2.83
CA VAL A 70 2.79 4.67 3.98
C VAL A 70 4.19 4.37 3.48
N LYS A 71 5.15 5.17 3.92
CA LYS A 71 6.57 4.99 3.62
C LYS A 71 7.22 4.19 4.76
N GLU A 72 7.71 3.00 4.45
CA GLU A 72 8.34 2.11 5.42
C GLU A 72 9.79 1.83 5.04
N TRP A 73 10.65 1.77 6.05
CA TRP A 73 12.03 1.34 5.89
C TRP A 73 12.09 -0.18 5.99
N ILE A 74 12.54 -0.84 4.92
CA ILE A 74 12.66 -2.30 4.88
C ILE A 74 14.14 -2.64 4.86
N PRO A 75 14.66 -3.36 5.89
CA PRO A 75 16.05 -3.75 5.93
C PRO A 75 16.36 -4.73 4.79
N LEU A 76 17.57 -4.67 4.25
CA LEU A 76 18.01 -5.66 3.27
C LEU A 76 18.13 -7.04 3.95
N PRO A 77 17.71 -8.12 3.28
CA PRO A 77 17.93 -9.47 3.80
C PRO A 77 19.42 -9.72 3.94
N LYS A 78 19.82 -10.44 4.99
CA LYS A 78 21.20 -10.89 5.13
C LYS A 78 21.55 -11.80 3.95
N PRO A 79 22.76 -11.70 3.39
CA PRO A 79 23.18 -12.60 2.34
C PRO A 79 23.11 -14.06 2.84
N PRO A 80 22.81 -15.02 1.95
CA PRO A 80 22.79 -16.41 2.32
C PRO A 80 24.19 -16.86 2.78
N PRO A 81 24.28 -17.87 3.68
CA PRO A 81 25.56 -18.29 4.27
C PRO A 81 26.64 -18.71 3.26
N THR A 82 26.22 -19.17 2.07
CA THR A 82 27.11 -19.63 0.99
C THR A 82 27.52 -18.51 0.02
N TRP A 83 27.18 -17.26 0.31
CA TRP A 83 27.50 -16.13 -0.57
C TRP A 83 28.92 -15.60 -0.33
N THR A 84 29.76 -15.68 -1.35
CA THR A 84 31.06 -15.01 -1.40
C THR A 84 30.95 -13.71 -2.20
N PRO A 85 31.35 -12.55 -1.64
CA PRO A 85 31.37 -11.30 -2.39
C PRO A 85 32.34 -11.40 -3.58
N PRO A 86 32.02 -10.78 -4.73
CA PRO A 86 32.95 -10.68 -5.84
C PRO A 86 34.21 -9.87 -5.42
N PRO A 87 35.39 -10.16 -5.98
CA PRO A 87 36.59 -9.39 -5.72
C PRO A 87 36.37 -7.92 -6.11
N ARG A 88 36.84 -7.00 -5.24
CA ARG A 88 36.81 -5.55 -5.45
C ARG A 88 37.98 -5.06 -6.26
#